data_AF-A0A9D8TSU9-F1
#
_entry.id   AF-A0A9D8TSU9-F1
#
_cell.length_a   1.000
_cell.length_b   1.000
_cell.length_c   1.000
_cell.angle_alpha   90.00
_cell.angle_beta   90.00
_cell.angle_gamma   90.00
#
_symmetry.space_group_name_H-M   'P 1'
#
loop_
_entity.id
_entity.type
_entity.pdbx_description
1 polymer ?
#
loop_
_entity_poly.entity_id
_entity_poly.type
_entity_poly.pdbx_seq_one_letter_code
_entity_poly.pdbx_strand_id
1 'polypeptide(L)'
;MILFYYQIFFFYCCQFKNCNGKHNKSKLSTEYTEKDLLLAADILGRKPFIWDNYPVNDGRKASDHLYLKPFSGRNLIPSLASGLAVNPMKQTFLNLFPLASLRKALETDNAELISKAAAENLNFCHDGSFTDFVGTCTELFASTPLSEITTAKRNSLLRLLDEMLPEKEHALHKTDPADGSAADADTGETEKIRNEIAEINEIRDFLNGKYVFDPACLTG
;
A
#
# COMPACT_ATOMS: atom_id res chain seq x y z
N MET A 1 -19.43 36.96 12.03
CA MET A 1 -20.22 35.70 11.96
C MET A 1 -19.84 35.00 10.68
N ILE A 2 -19.57 33.69 10.73
CA ILE A 2 -19.02 32.82 9.67
C ILE A 2 -17.47 32.80 9.62
N LEU A 3 -16.86 32.16 10.62
CA LEU A 3 -15.50 31.55 10.57
C LEU A 3 -15.38 30.52 11.71
N PHE A 4 -16.44 29.73 11.92
CA PHE A 4 -16.55 28.69 12.95
C PHE A 4 -17.30 27.47 12.40
N TYR A 5 -16.79 26.88 11.31
CA TYR A 5 -17.24 25.59 10.81
C TYR A 5 -16.05 24.90 10.12
N TYR A 6 -15.02 24.56 10.89
CA TYR A 6 -14.19 23.42 10.51
C TYR A 6 -14.89 22.19 11.09
N GLN A 7 -15.46 21.41 10.16
CA GLN A 7 -16.12 20.14 10.36
C GLN A 7 -15.38 19.30 11.43
N ILE A 8 -16.12 18.90 12.45
CA ILE A 8 -15.71 17.93 13.46
C ILE A 8 -15.60 16.56 12.78
N PHE A 9 -14.49 16.32 12.10
CA PHE A 9 -14.00 14.99 11.76
C PHE A 9 -12.60 14.89 12.34
N PHE A 10 -12.52 14.67 13.65
CA PHE A 10 -11.29 14.21 14.28
C PHE A 10 -11.02 12.78 13.80
N PHE A 11 -10.31 12.66 12.68
CA PHE A 11 -9.58 11.46 12.32
C PHE A 11 -8.41 11.32 13.28
N TYR A 12 -8.27 10.16 13.92
CA TYR A 12 -7.04 9.85 14.64
C TYR A 12 -6.01 9.41 13.60
N CYS A 13 -5.38 10.40 12.97
CA CYS A 13 -4.06 10.23 12.40
C CYS A 13 -3.12 10.11 13.61
N CYS A 14 -2.21 9.14 13.63
CA CYS A 14 -1.28 8.94 14.75
C CYS A 14 -0.26 10.11 14.82
N GLN A 15 -0.75 11.30 15.17
CA GLN A 15 -0.07 12.60 15.20
C GLN A 15 -0.10 13.17 16.62
N PHE A 16 -0.38 12.36 17.64
CA PHE A 16 -0.20 12.80 19.03
C PHE A 16 1.29 12.91 19.33
N LYS A 17 1.84 14.09 19.00
CA LYS A 17 2.93 14.69 19.76
C LYS A 17 2.45 14.77 21.20
N ASN A 18 2.83 13.80 22.02
CA ASN A 18 2.66 13.95 23.46
C ASN A 18 3.48 15.17 23.90
N CYS A 19 2.80 16.15 24.50
CA CYS A 19 3.38 17.36 25.09
C CYS A 19 4.26 17.09 26.33
N ASN A 20 4.72 15.86 26.55
CA ASN A 20 5.70 15.51 27.56
C ASN A 20 6.82 14.71 26.90
N GLY A 21 7.99 15.34 26.81
CA GLY A 21 9.06 15.01 25.90
C GLY A 21 9.51 13.55 25.91
N LYS A 22 10.01 13.15 24.72
CA LYS A 22 10.64 11.87 24.35
C LYS A 22 9.66 10.78 23.92
N HIS A 23 9.12 10.90 22.70
CA HIS A 23 9.05 9.84 21.69
C HIS A 23 8.59 10.49 20.37
N ASN A 24 9.49 10.58 19.38
CA ASN A 24 9.12 10.99 18.02
C ASN A 24 8.42 9.81 17.35
N LYS A 25 7.07 9.75 17.39
CA LYS A 25 6.35 8.88 16.45
C LYS A 25 6.42 9.51 15.06
N SER A 26 6.84 8.75 14.06
CA SER A 26 6.77 9.12 12.64
C SER A 26 5.31 9.28 12.22
N LYS A 27 5.04 10.04 11.16
CA LYS A 27 3.70 10.16 10.55
C LYS A 27 3.11 8.82 10.08
N LEU A 28 3.96 7.81 9.95
CA LEU A 28 3.65 6.40 9.70
C LEU A 28 3.80 5.64 11.03
N SER A 29 2.71 5.10 11.56
CA SER A 29 2.76 4.22 12.74
C SER A 29 3.03 2.79 12.35
N THR A 30 4.00 2.17 13.01
CA THR A 30 4.27 0.73 12.93
C THR A 30 3.16 -0.07 13.59
N GLU A 31 2.51 0.47 14.62
CA GLU A 31 1.41 -0.18 15.36
C GLU A 31 0.50 0.85 16.05
N TYR A 32 -0.71 0.42 16.43
CA TYR A 32 -1.61 1.15 17.30
C TYR A 32 -1.68 0.46 18.67
N THR A 33 -1.10 1.08 19.69
CA THR A 33 -1.12 0.50 21.04
C THR A 33 -2.47 0.72 21.72
N GLU A 34 -2.85 -0.18 22.62
CA GLU A 34 -4.06 -0.03 23.45
C GLU A 34 -4.06 1.31 24.20
N LYS A 35 -2.92 1.68 24.80
CA LYS A 35 -2.75 2.96 25.50
C LYS A 35 -3.08 4.15 24.62
N ASP A 36 -2.58 4.18 23.38
CA ASP A 36 -2.82 5.29 22.46
C ASP A 36 -4.30 5.37 22.05
N LEU A 37 -4.92 4.22 21.77
CA LEU A 37 -6.33 4.16 21.35
C LEU A 37 -7.29 4.54 22.50
N LEU A 38 -7.00 4.11 23.72
CA LEU A 38 -7.77 4.49 24.90
C LEU A 38 -7.59 5.98 25.24
N LEU A 39 -6.36 6.51 25.16
CA LEU A 39 -6.11 7.93 25.33
C LEU A 39 -6.85 8.76 24.28
N ALA A 40 -6.84 8.32 23.01
CA ALA A 40 -7.61 8.95 21.95
C ALA A 40 -9.11 8.94 22.26
N ALA A 41 -9.63 7.82 22.76
CA ALA A 41 -11.05 7.70 23.09
C ALA A 41 -11.46 8.62 24.24
N ASP A 42 -10.62 8.75 25.26
CA ASP A 42 -10.82 9.66 26.40
C ASP A 42 -10.87 11.12 25.94
N ILE A 43 -9.88 11.55 25.14
CA ILE A 43 -9.81 12.91 24.60
C ILE A 43 -11.01 13.23 23.69
N LEU A 44 -11.43 12.26 22.87
CA LEU A 44 -12.53 12.45 21.92
C LEU A 44 -13.92 12.27 22.55
N GLY A 45 -14.01 11.70 23.75
CA GLY A 45 -15.26 11.28 24.37
C GLY A 45 -15.99 10.15 23.63
N ARG A 46 -15.30 9.46 22.70
CA ARG A 46 -15.82 8.36 21.86
C ARG A 46 -14.68 7.55 21.26
N LYS A 47 -14.95 6.32 20.81
CA LYS A 47 -13.94 5.53 20.06
C LYS A 47 -13.41 6.33 18.85
N PRO A 48 -12.08 6.33 18.61
CA PRO A 48 -11.49 6.99 17.47
C PRO A 48 -11.85 6.28 16.17
N PHE A 49 -11.98 7.04 15.08
CA PHE A 49 -11.92 6.49 13.73
C PHE A 49 -10.48 6.65 13.23
N ILE A 50 -9.85 5.55 12.81
CA ILE A 50 -8.43 5.52 12.44
C ILE A 50 -8.27 5.94 10.98
N TRP A 51 -7.38 6.91 10.75
CA TRP A 51 -6.83 7.21 9.42
C TRP A 51 -5.41 6.66 9.37
N ASP A 52 -5.25 5.50 8.75
CA ASP A 52 -3.99 4.77 8.73
C ASP A 52 -3.14 5.19 7.54
N ASN A 53 -1.97 5.76 7.81
CA ASN A 53 -1.07 6.25 6.78
C ASN A 53 -0.21 5.16 6.14
N TYR A 54 -0.35 3.89 6.50
CA TYR A 54 0.27 2.82 5.74
C TYR A 54 -0.70 2.33 4.67
N PRO A 55 -0.35 2.26 3.36
CA PRO A 55 0.99 2.36 2.78
C PRO A 55 1.36 3.71 2.14
N VAL A 56 0.72 4.85 2.45
CA VAL A 56 0.94 6.14 1.73
C VAL A 56 2.41 6.50 1.46
N ASN A 57 2.70 6.97 0.25
CA ASN A 57 4.02 7.45 -0.17
C ASN A 57 3.97 8.84 -0.85
N ASP A 58 3.03 9.68 -0.42
CA ASP A 58 2.80 11.00 -1.01
C ASP A 58 3.74 12.10 -0.49
N GLY A 59 4.43 11.87 0.63
CA GLY A 59 5.30 12.85 1.27
C GLY A 59 6.72 12.90 0.68
N ARG A 60 7.40 14.04 0.83
CA ARG A 60 8.73 14.32 0.23
C ARG A 60 9.76 13.20 0.35
N LYS A 61 9.87 12.57 1.53
CA LYS A 61 10.79 11.44 1.74
C LYS A 61 10.15 10.10 1.38
N ALA A 62 8.84 9.97 1.59
CA ALA A 62 8.12 8.74 1.38
C ALA A 62 7.99 8.40 -0.11
N SER A 63 7.94 9.40 -0.99
CA SER A 63 7.87 9.22 -2.44
C SER A 63 9.09 8.51 -3.05
N ASP A 64 10.21 8.47 -2.32
CA ASP A 64 11.39 7.71 -2.72
C ASP A 64 11.28 6.22 -2.37
N HIS A 65 10.13 5.75 -1.87
CA HIS A 65 9.91 4.38 -1.43
C HIS A 65 8.61 3.78 -1.98
N LEU A 66 8.56 2.45 -2.05
CA LEU A 66 7.33 1.68 -2.19
C LEU A 66 7.11 0.83 -0.93
N TYR A 67 5.89 0.86 -0.40
CA TYR A 67 5.52 0.18 0.84
C TYR A 67 4.64 -1.03 0.53
N LEU A 68 5.30 -2.13 0.16
CA LEU A 68 4.65 -3.38 -0.30
C LEU A 68 4.57 -4.46 0.80
N LYS A 69 5.05 -4.19 2.01
CA LYS A 69 5.01 -5.16 3.12
C LYS A 69 3.55 -5.43 3.56
N PRO A 70 3.27 -6.63 4.08
CA PRO A 70 2.03 -6.88 4.80
C PRO A 70 1.82 -5.90 5.97
N PHE A 71 0.57 -5.53 6.25
CA PHE A 71 0.16 -4.82 7.46
C PHE A 71 0.55 -5.62 8.71
N SER A 72 0.80 -4.93 9.81
CA SER A 72 1.07 -5.52 11.12
C SER A 72 0.52 -4.63 12.22
N GLY A 73 0.23 -5.16 13.43
CA GLY A 73 -0.15 -4.31 14.59
C GLY A 73 -1.48 -3.55 14.42
N ARG A 74 -2.45 -4.11 13.69
CA ARG A 74 -3.81 -3.55 13.51
C ARG A 74 -4.88 -4.33 14.29
N ASN A 75 -4.51 -5.39 15.00
CA ASN A 75 -5.40 -6.32 15.69
C ASN A 75 -6.21 -5.71 16.84
N LEU A 76 -5.79 -4.57 17.38
CA LEU A 76 -6.52 -3.83 18.42
C LEU A 76 -7.59 -2.88 17.86
N ILE A 77 -7.55 -2.56 16.56
CA ILE A 77 -8.48 -1.61 15.94
C ILE A 77 -9.94 -2.09 16.04
N PRO A 78 -10.29 -3.35 15.73
CA PRO A 78 -11.69 -3.78 15.77
C PRO A 78 -12.36 -3.62 17.14
N SER A 79 -11.60 -3.75 18.23
CA SER A 79 -12.13 -3.62 19.59
C SER A 79 -12.11 -2.18 20.11
N LEU A 80 -11.09 -1.39 19.77
CA LEU A 80 -10.83 -0.08 20.38
C LEU A 80 -11.15 1.13 19.49
N ALA A 81 -11.35 0.94 18.19
CA ALA A 81 -11.74 2.00 17.26
C ALA A 81 -13.19 1.83 16.76
N SER A 82 -13.74 2.90 16.19
CA SER A 82 -15.06 2.88 15.53
C SER A 82 -14.97 2.49 14.05
N GLY A 83 -13.76 2.47 13.49
CA GLY A 83 -13.52 2.18 12.08
C GLY A 83 -12.10 2.52 11.65
N LEU A 84 -11.79 2.17 10.41
CA LEU A 84 -10.49 2.34 9.78
C LEU A 84 -10.69 2.78 8.33
N ALA A 85 -9.98 3.84 7.94
CA ALA A 85 -9.68 4.15 6.55
C ALA A 85 -8.17 4.06 6.34
N VAL A 86 -7.77 3.50 5.20
CA VAL A 86 -6.37 3.37 4.79
C VAL A 86 -6.06 4.46 3.78
N ASN A 87 -4.95 5.15 3.97
CA ASN A 87 -4.40 6.10 3.03
C ASN A 87 -3.45 5.37 2.05
N PRO A 88 -3.83 5.21 0.78
CA PRO A 88 -3.08 4.41 -0.18
C PRO A 88 -1.83 5.12 -0.70
N MET A 89 -0.93 4.35 -1.33
CA MET A 89 0.13 4.89 -2.20
C MET A 89 -0.44 5.54 -3.47
N LYS A 90 0.38 6.33 -4.14
CA LYS A 90 0.11 6.87 -5.50
C LYS A 90 -0.03 5.78 -6.57
N GLN A 91 0.56 4.61 -6.33
CA GLN A 91 0.51 3.45 -7.22
C GLN A 91 -0.80 2.69 -6.98
N THR A 92 -1.77 2.88 -7.87
CA THR A 92 -3.15 2.40 -7.71
C THR A 92 -3.18 0.89 -7.57
N PHE A 93 -2.47 0.17 -8.41
CA PHE A 93 -2.52 -1.29 -8.45
C PHE A 93 -1.61 -1.92 -7.39
N LEU A 94 -0.41 -1.37 -7.18
CA LEU A 94 0.52 -1.88 -6.15
C LEU A 94 -0.01 -1.76 -4.72
N ASN A 95 -1.05 -0.97 -4.46
CA ASN A 95 -1.76 -0.99 -3.18
C ASN A 95 -2.36 -2.37 -2.84
N LEU A 96 -2.61 -3.24 -3.82
CA LEU A 96 -3.11 -4.59 -3.59
C LEU A 96 -2.17 -5.42 -2.70
N PHE A 97 -0.86 -5.28 -2.85
CA PHE A 97 0.13 -6.02 -2.06
C PHE A 97 -0.02 -5.85 -0.55
N PRO A 98 0.06 -4.62 0.00
CA PRO A 98 -0.20 -4.43 1.42
C PRO A 98 -1.66 -4.75 1.77
N LEU A 99 -2.65 -4.31 0.96
CA LEU A 99 -4.07 -4.50 1.28
C LEU A 99 -4.50 -5.98 1.37
N ALA A 100 -3.85 -6.87 0.63
CA ALA A 100 -4.07 -8.32 0.68
C ALA A 100 -3.91 -8.90 2.11
N SER A 101 -3.14 -8.24 2.96
CA SER A 101 -2.90 -8.67 4.35
C SER A 101 -3.84 -8.01 5.39
N LEU A 102 -4.53 -6.93 5.02
CA LEU A 102 -5.17 -6.01 5.98
C LEU A 102 -6.20 -6.72 6.86
N ARG A 103 -7.07 -7.54 6.27
CA ARG A 103 -8.08 -8.29 7.02
C ARG A 103 -7.43 -9.18 8.07
N LYS A 104 -6.37 -9.90 7.72
CA LYS A 104 -5.69 -10.79 8.65
C LYS A 104 -4.98 -10.02 9.75
N ALA A 105 -4.40 -8.86 9.42
CA ALA A 105 -3.76 -7.98 10.40
C ALA A 105 -4.75 -7.33 11.37
N LEU A 106 -6.04 -7.26 11.04
CA LEU A 106 -7.11 -6.86 11.97
C LEU A 106 -7.53 -8.01 12.90
N GLU A 107 -7.29 -9.27 12.52
CA GLU A 107 -7.66 -10.45 13.30
C GLU A 107 -6.54 -10.89 14.27
N THR A 108 -5.27 -10.70 13.90
CA THR A 108 -4.11 -11.19 14.65
C THR A 108 -2.88 -10.30 14.47
N ASP A 109 -1.93 -10.39 15.40
CA ASP A 109 -0.59 -9.81 15.33
C ASP A 109 0.48 -10.83 14.87
N ASN A 110 0.10 -12.08 14.61
CA ASN A 110 1.02 -13.11 14.14
C ASN A 110 1.47 -12.85 12.70
N ALA A 111 2.70 -12.38 12.54
CA ALA A 111 3.29 -12.00 11.26
C ALA A 111 3.32 -13.13 10.22
N GLU A 112 3.50 -14.39 10.65
CA GLU A 112 3.53 -15.55 9.75
C GLU A 112 2.15 -15.82 9.16
N LEU A 113 1.11 -15.81 10.00
CA LEU A 113 -0.28 -15.98 9.55
C LEU A 113 -0.73 -14.84 8.64
N ILE A 114 -0.30 -13.61 8.94
CA ILE A 114 -0.62 -12.44 8.12
C ILE A 114 0.04 -12.54 6.74
N SER A 115 1.33 -12.86 6.71
CA SER A 115 2.10 -12.98 5.47
C SER A 115 1.57 -14.12 4.60
N LYS A 116 1.21 -15.26 5.23
CA LYS A 116 0.60 -16.39 4.53
C LYS A 116 -0.74 -15.99 3.89
N ALA A 117 -1.63 -15.33 4.64
CA ALA A 117 -2.92 -14.89 4.10
C ALA A 117 -2.75 -13.87 2.97
N ALA A 118 -1.76 -12.98 3.06
CA ALA A 118 -1.43 -12.04 2.00
C ALA A 118 -1.02 -12.76 0.71
N ALA A 119 -0.11 -13.75 0.81
CA ALA A 119 0.33 -14.55 -0.33
C ALA A 119 -0.83 -15.35 -0.95
N GLU A 120 -1.70 -15.95 -0.14
CA GLU A 120 -2.90 -16.66 -0.62
C GLU A 120 -3.85 -15.74 -1.39
N ASN A 121 -4.07 -14.52 -0.90
CA ASN A 121 -4.92 -13.53 -1.57
C ASN A 121 -4.28 -13.01 -2.87
N LEU A 122 -2.95 -12.83 -2.89
CA LEU A 122 -2.22 -12.39 -4.09
C LEU A 122 -2.17 -13.48 -5.17
N ASN A 123 -2.07 -14.75 -4.80
CA ASN A 123 -2.10 -15.87 -5.76
C ASN A 123 -3.43 -15.98 -6.53
N PHE A 124 -4.52 -15.43 -5.98
CA PHE A 124 -5.77 -15.29 -6.71
C PHE A 124 -5.67 -14.22 -7.81
N CYS A 125 -4.92 -13.15 -7.55
CA CYS A 125 -4.82 -11.95 -8.39
C CYS A 125 -3.61 -11.92 -9.33
N HIS A 126 -2.57 -12.71 -9.08
CA HIS A 126 -1.33 -12.72 -9.87
C HIS A 126 -0.91 -14.14 -10.22
N ASP A 127 0.05 -14.27 -11.13
CA ASP A 127 0.87 -15.47 -11.15
C ASP A 127 1.92 -15.45 -10.02
N GLY A 128 2.51 -16.61 -9.74
CA GLY A 128 3.52 -16.73 -8.69
C GLY A 128 4.81 -15.95 -9.00
N SER A 129 5.16 -15.76 -10.27
CA SER A 129 6.43 -15.18 -10.68
C SER A 129 6.54 -13.69 -10.31
N PHE A 130 5.46 -12.92 -10.51
CA PHE A 130 5.43 -11.51 -10.13
C PHE A 130 5.34 -11.33 -8.62
N THR A 131 4.54 -12.16 -7.96
CA THR A 131 4.44 -12.17 -6.49
C THR A 131 5.80 -12.45 -5.85
N ASP A 132 6.56 -13.41 -6.38
CA ASP A 132 7.91 -13.74 -5.92
C ASP A 132 8.88 -12.57 -6.17
N PHE A 133 8.85 -11.96 -7.36
CA PHE A 133 9.65 -10.77 -7.67
C PHE A 133 9.41 -9.65 -6.63
N VAL A 134 8.14 -9.31 -6.38
CA VAL A 134 7.79 -8.28 -5.40
C VAL A 134 8.25 -8.67 -4.01
N GLY A 135 8.06 -9.93 -3.61
CA GLY A 135 8.53 -10.46 -2.32
C GLY A 135 10.03 -10.25 -2.12
N THR A 136 10.86 -10.53 -3.13
CA THR A 136 12.32 -10.32 -3.05
C THR A 136 12.74 -8.84 -3.01
N CYS A 137 11.94 -7.95 -3.57
CA CYS A 137 12.25 -6.52 -3.64
C CYS A 137 11.63 -5.67 -2.52
N THR A 138 10.71 -6.26 -1.74
CA THR A 138 9.91 -5.55 -0.73
C THR A 138 10.78 -4.84 0.31
N GLU A 139 11.84 -5.47 0.81
CA GLU A 139 12.75 -4.83 1.77
C GLU A 139 13.54 -3.69 1.12
N LEU A 140 14.04 -3.90 -0.09
CA LEU A 140 14.80 -2.90 -0.84
C LEU A 140 13.96 -1.63 -1.04
N PHE A 141 12.73 -1.77 -1.56
CA PHE A 141 11.88 -0.62 -1.85
C PHE A 141 11.41 0.13 -0.59
N ALA A 142 11.19 -0.57 0.52
CA ALA A 142 10.74 0.04 1.76
C ALA A 142 11.87 0.74 2.54
N SER A 143 13.10 0.25 2.43
CA SER A 143 14.23 0.72 3.26
C SER A 143 15.25 1.60 2.53
N THR A 144 15.37 1.45 1.21
CA THR A 144 16.36 2.16 0.41
C THR A 144 15.67 3.23 -0.44
N PRO A 145 15.98 4.52 -0.25
CA PRO A 145 15.44 5.59 -1.10
C PRO A 145 15.80 5.34 -2.56
N LEU A 146 14.90 5.66 -3.49
CA LEU A 146 15.13 5.53 -4.94
C LEU A 146 16.43 6.21 -5.39
N SER A 147 16.78 7.35 -4.78
CA SER A 147 18.03 8.08 -5.04
C SER A 147 19.29 7.31 -4.66
N GLU A 148 19.18 6.34 -3.75
CA GLU A 148 20.29 5.52 -3.23
C GLU A 148 20.33 4.12 -3.87
N ILE A 149 19.30 3.70 -4.61
CA ILE A 149 19.34 2.49 -5.42
C ILE A 149 20.35 2.70 -6.56
N THR A 150 21.43 1.90 -6.55
CA THR A 150 22.51 2.01 -7.54
C THR A 150 21.99 1.82 -8.97
N THR A 151 22.60 2.51 -9.94
CA THR A 151 22.25 2.37 -11.37
C THR A 151 22.31 0.92 -11.84
N ALA A 152 23.32 0.16 -11.39
CA ALA A 152 23.44 -1.25 -11.72
C ALA A 152 22.27 -2.09 -11.19
N LYS A 153 21.87 -1.89 -9.92
CA LYS A 153 20.72 -2.60 -9.34
C LYS A 153 19.42 -2.17 -10.00
N ARG A 154 19.22 -0.87 -10.24
CA ARG A 154 18.05 -0.33 -10.94
C ARG A 154 17.89 -0.94 -12.34
N ASN A 155 18.96 -0.96 -13.12
CA ASN A 155 18.95 -1.57 -14.46
C ASN A 155 18.68 -3.07 -14.42
N SER A 156 19.22 -3.78 -13.43
CA SER A 156 18.90 -5.19 -13.21
C SER A 156 17.42 -5.42 -12.90
N LEU A 157 16.79 -4.57 -12.10
CA LEU A 157 15.36 -4.68 -11.79
C LEU A 157 14.50 -4.35 -13.02
N LEU A 158 14.82 -3.27 -13.73
CA LEU A 158 14.12 -2.90 -14.97
C LEU A 158 14.19 -4.03 -16.00
N ARG A 159 15.35 -4.67 -16.16
CA ARG A 159 15.50 -5.81 -17.06
C ARG A 159 14.59 -6.98 -16.69
N LEU A 160 14.52 -7.33 -15.40
CA LEU A 160 13.61 -8.40 -14.95
C LEU A 160 12.15 -8.06 -15.27
N LEU A 161 11.73 -6.82 -15.06
CA LEU A 161 10.38 -6.36 -15.42
C LEU A 161 10.13 -6.37 -16.94
N ASP A 162 11.13 -5.97 -17.74
CA ASP A 162 11.09 -6.00 -19.20
C ASP A 162 11.02 -7.43 -19.75
N GLU A 163 11.58 -8.42 -19.04
CA GLU A 163 11.51 -9.84 -19.43
C GLU A 163 10.12 -10.44 -19.13
N MET A 164 9.43 -9.96 -18.08
CA MET A 164 8.09 -10.43 -17.70
C MET A 164 6.97 -9.87 -18.61
N LEU A 165 7.12 -8.65 -19.13
CA LEU A 165 6.06 -7.97 -19.88
C LEU A 165 5.65 -8.65 -21.19
N PRO A 166 6.56 -9.05 -22.09
CA PRO A 166 6.18 -9.64 -23.37
C PRO A 166 5.36 -10.93 -23.22
N GLU A 167 5.66 -11.74 -22.20
CA GLU A 167 4.89 -12.94 -21.89
C GLU A 167 3.45 -12.59 -21.49
N LYS A 168 3.29 -11.53 -20.69
CA LYS A 168 1.99 -11.02 -20.22
C LYS A 168 1.18 -10.36 -21.33
N GLU A 169 1.81 -9.51 -22.14
CA GLU A 169 1.17 -8.85 -23.29
C GLU A 169 0.72 -9.88 -24.32
N HIS A 170 1.52 -10.91 -24.58
CA HIS A 170 1.13 -12.02 -25.45
C HIS A 170 -0.03 -12.84 -24.87
N ALA A 171 -0.05 -13.08 -23.56
CA ALA A 171 -1.17 -13.74 -22.89
C ALA A 171 -2.46 -12.90 -23.03
N LEU A 172 -2.37 -11.58 -22.85
CA LEU A 172 -3.49 -10.65 -23.01
C LEU A 172 -4.04 -10.65 -24.44
N HIS A 173 -3.16 -10.60 -25.46
CA HIS A 173 -3.59 -10.66 -26.86
C HIS A 173 -4.27 -11.98 -27.25
N LYS A 174 -3.98 -13.09 -26.56
CA LYS A 174 -4.67 -14.38 -26.77
C LYS A 174 -6.05 -14.43 -26.14
N THR A 175 -6.30 -13.64 -25.11
CA THR A 175 -7.59 -13.57 -24.42
C THR A 175 -8.53 -12.55 -25.06
N ASP A 176 -8.02 -11.59 -25.84
CA ASP A 176 -8.83 -10.66 -26.63
C ASP A 176 -9.27 -11.29 -27.98
N PRO A 177 -10.57 -11.50 -28.23
CA PRO A 177 -11.04 -12.05 -29.50
C PRO A 177 -10.81 -11.05 -30.64
N ALA A 178 -10.15 -11.51 -31.71
CA ALA A 178 -9.74 -10.71 -32.87
C ALA A 178 -10.91 -10.11 -33.69
N ASP A 179 -12.16 -10.46 -33.40
CA ASP A 179 -13.34 -10.07 -34.17
C ASP A 179 -14.39 -9.27 -33.40
N GLY A 180 -14.13 -8.90 -32.14
CA GLY A 180 -15.10 -8.16 -31.32
C GLY A 180 -16.40 -8.93 -31.03
N SER A 181 -16.46 -10.22 -31.35
CA SER A 181 -17.49 -11.08 -30.81
C SER A 181 -17.15 -11.37 -29.35
N ALA A 182 -18.00 -10.90 -28.45
CA ALA A 182 -17.94 -11.25 -27.04
C ALA A 182 -18.29 -12.73 -26.88
N ALA A 183 -17.36 -13.62 -27.22
CA ALA A 183 -17.48 -15.05 -27.04
C ALA A 183 -16.79 -15.41 -25.73
N ASP A 184 -17.56 -15.46 -24.63
CA ASP A 184 -17.30 -16.17 -23.36
C ASP A 184 -15.83 -16.26 -22.86
N ALA A 185 -14.99 -15.28 -23.20
CA ALA A 185 -13.64 -15.19 -22.68
C ALA A 185 -13.78 -14.82 -21.21
N ASP A 186 -13.27 -15.68 -20.34
CA ASP A 186 -13.27 -15.51 -18.89
C ASP A 186 -12.76 -14.11 -18.54
N THR A 187 -13.70 -13.20 -18.29
CA THR A 187 -13.43 -11.78 -18.05
C THR A 187 -12.52 -11.59 -16.84
N GLY A 188 -12.48 -12.58 -15.94
CA GLY A 188 -11.61 -12.59 -14.77
C GLY A 188 -10.13 -12.74 -15.12
N GLU A 189 -9.78 -13.71 -15.98
CA GLU A 189 -8.38 -13.97 -16.33
C GLU A 189 -7.77 -12.83 -17.16
N THR A 190 -8.56 -12.25 -18.07
CA THR A 190 -8.11 -11.10 -18.87
C THR A 190 -7.83 -9.88 -17.96
N GLU A 191 -8.71 -9.60 -17.01
CA GLU A 191 -8.53 -8.49 -16.07
C GLU A 191 -7.36 -8.74 -15.12
N LYS A 192 -7.14 -9.98 -14.71
CA LYS A 192 -5.98 -10.42 -13.92
C LYS A 192 -4.67 -10.05 -14.62
N ILE A 193 -4.55 -10.38 -15.90
CA ILE A 193 -3.36 -10.07 -16.71
C ILE A 193 -3.19 -8.55 -16.86
N ARG A 194 -4.27 -7.80 -17.10
CA ARG A 194 -4.21 -6.32 -17.20
C ARG A 194 -3.71 -5.67 -15.92
N ASN A 195 -4.22 -6.11 -14.76
CA ASN A 195 -3.80 -5.59 -13.47
C ASN A 195 -2.31 -5.85 -13.23
N GLU A 196 -1.84 -7.07 -13.53
CA GLU A 196 -0.43 -7.41 -13.37
C GLU A 196 0.48 -6.58 -14.30
N ILE A 197 0.08 -6.36 -15.55
CA ILE A 197 0.78 -5.44 -16.47
C ILE A 197 0.82 -4.02 -15.88
N ALA A 198 -0.28 -3.54 -15.29
CA ALA A 198 -0.34 -2.23 -14.67
C ALA A 198 0.61 -2.14 -13.46
N GLU A 199 0.66 -3.15 -12.60
CA GLU A 199 1.58 -3.22 -11.45
C GLU A 199 3.04 -3.22 -11.88
N ILE A 200 3.40 -4.01 -12.89
CA ILE A 200 4.74 -4.01 -13.48
C ILE A 200 5.09 -2.58 -13.94
N ASN A 201 4.18 -1.92 -14.65
CA ASN A 201 4.38 -0.55 -15.12
C ASN A 201 4.52 0.45 -13.97
N GLU A 202 3.79 0.30 -12.86
CA GLU A 202 3.95 1.16 -11.68
C GLU A 202 5.34 0.99 -11.03
N ILE A 203 5.88 -0.23 -10.96
CA ILE A 203 7.25 -0.44 -10.47
C ILE A 203 8.27 0.17 -11.44
N ARG A 204 8.09 0.01 -12.76
CA ARG A 204 8.94 0.64 -13.78
C ARG A 204 8.93 2.16 -13.64
N ASP A 205 7.75 2.74 -13.47
CA ASP A 205 7.56 4.19 -13.35
C ASP A 205 8.21 4.73 -12.07
N PHE A 206 8.14 3.98 -10.98
CA PHE A 206 8.89 4.27 -9.76
C PHE A 206 10.41 4.23 -10.00
N LEU A 207 10.93 3.16 -10.60
CA LEU A 207 12.38 3.04 -10.87
C LEU A 207 12.90 4.13 -11.82
N ASN A 208 12.04 4.64 -12.70
CA ASN A 208 12.34 5.76 -13.61
C ASN A 208 12.07 7.15 -12.99
N GLY A 209 11.65 7.22 -11.72
CA GLY A 209 11.47 8.47 -10.99
C GLY A 209 10.22 9.27 -11.36
N LYS A 210 9.18 8.64 -11.90
CA LYS A 210 7.94 9.34 -12.26
C LYS A 210 7.11 9.80 -11.04
N TYR A 211 7.19 9.09 -9.91
CA TYR A 211 6.42 9.41 -8.70
C TYR A 211 7.13 10.46 -7.84
N VAL A 212 7.14 11.71 -8.31
CA VAL A 212 7.75 12.82 -7.59
C VAL A 212 6.81 13.35 -6.50
N PHE A 213 7.38 13.87 -5.42
CA PHE A 213 6.65 14.65 -4.42
C PHE A 213 5.96 15.85 -5.06
N ASP A 214 4.65 15.95 -4.86
CA ASP A 214 3.87 17.13 -5.26
C ASP A 214 3.51 17.91 -3.98
N PRO A 215 4.01 19.14 -3.80
CA PRO A 215 3.66 19.98 -2.66
C PRO A 215 2.15 20.23 -2.51
N ALA A 216 1.38 20.19 -3.60
CA ALA A 216 -0.07 20.37 -3.57
C ALA A 216 -0.79 19.23 -2.84
N CYS A 217 -0.19 18.04 -2.74
CA CYS A 217 -0.76 16.91 -1.98
C CYS A 217 -0.88 17.18 -0.47
N LEU A 218 -0.19 18.18 0.08
CA LEU A 218 -0.21 18.48 1.52
C LEU A 218 -1.10 19.67 1.90
N THR A 219 -1.70 20.36 0.94
CA THR A 219 -2.37 21.67 1.16
C THR A 219 -3.81 21.70 0.66
N GLY A 220 -4.53 20.57 0.76
CA GLY A 220 -5.98 20.53 0.50
C GLY A 220 -6.77 21.53 1.34
#